data_AF-A0A2H0Z1D2-F1
#
_entry.id   AF-A0A2H0Z1D2-F1
#
_cell.length_a   1.000
_cell.length_b   1.000
_cell.length_c   1.000
_cell.angle_alpha   90.00
_cell.angle_beta   90.00
_cell.angle_gamma   90.00
#
_symmetry.space_group_name_H-M   'P 1'
#
loop_
_entity.id
_entity.type
_entity.pdbx_description
1 polymer ?
#
loop_
_entity_poly.entity_id
_entity_poly.type
_entity_poly.pdbx_seq_one_letter_code
_entity_poly.pdbx_strand_id
1 'polypeptide(L)'
;MDLTVKDISVLLFMPEKEVQGLIKKKEIPFQMINDKLLFNKQQIIEWALSRNTPINISDHKKMSEYHIESLNAVLDHKSFYYECDFSEHSYIEQMVSLLDLEKNVDKGIIVQLLKNREELMSTAIGNGISLPHPRIP
;
A
#
# COMPACT_ATOMS: atom_id res chain seq x y z
N MET A 1 -8.22 -13.75 -2.20
CA MET A 1 -8.86 -13.65 -0.87
C MET A 1 -8.62 -14.97 -0.13
N ASP A 2 -7.39 -15.23 0.33
CA ASP A 2 -6.99 -16.63 0.59
C ASP A 2 -6.00 -16.78 1.76
N LEU A 3 -5.90 -15.77 2.63
CA LEU A 3 -5.07 -15.89 3.81
C LEU A 3 -5.85 -16.66 4.89
N THR A 4 -5.17 -17.62 5.51
CA THR A 4 -5.63 -18.39 6.67
C THR A 4 -5.08 -17.78 7.95
N VAL A 5 -5.52 -18.26 9.12
CA VAL A 5 -4.96 -17.82 10.41
C VAL A 5 -3.44 -18.00 10.49
N LYS A 6 -2.92 -19.09 9.91
CA LYS A 6 -1.48 -19.34 9.84
C LYS A 6 -0.75 -18.32 8.96
N ASP A 7 -1.35 -17.93 7.84
CA ASP A 7 -0.79 -16.89 6.98
C ASP A 7 -0.77 -15.54 7.71
N ILE A 8 -1.85 -15.18 8.41
CA ILE A 8 -1.91 -13.96 9.23
C ILE A 8 -0.89 -13.97 10.37
N SER A 9 -0.67 -15.13 11.00
CA SER A 9 0.33 -15.29 12.04
C SER A 9 1.73 -14.93 11.53
N VAL A 10 2.11 -15.43 10.35
CA VAL A 10 3.38 -15.10 9.70
C VAL A 10 3.41 -13.63 9.27
N LEU A 11 2.34 -13.15 8.63
CA LEU A 11 2.23 -11.80 8.08
C LEU A 11 2.35 -10.72 9.16
N LEU A 12 1.78 -10.93 10.34
CA LEU A 12 1.74 -9.94 11.42
C LEU A 12 2.79 -10.17 12.50
N PHE A 13 3.68 -11.16 12.33
CA PHE A 13 4.63 -11.61 13.37
C PHE A 13 3.95 -11.95 14.72
N MET A 14 2.71 -12.47 14.67
CA MET A 14 1.91 -12.78 15.86
C MET A 14 1.67 -14.29 15.96
N PRO A 15 1.71 -14.91 17.15
CA PRO A 15 1.29 -16.29 17.33
C PRO A 15 -0.17 -16.50 16.90
N GLU A 16 -0.51 -17.66 16.32
CA GLU A 16 -1.90 -17.97 15.91
C GLU A 16 -2.91 -17.79 17.06
N LYS A 17 -2.51 -18.04 18.32
CA LYS A 17 -3.36 -17.83 19.50
C LYS A 17 -3.76 -16.36 19.68
N GLU A 18 -2.87 -15.42 19.39
CA GLU A 18 -3.16 -13.98 19.46
C GLU A 18 -4.08 -13.58 18.32
N VAL A 19 -3.82 -14.07 17.10
CA VAL A 19 -4.71 -13.87 15.94
C VAL A 19 -6.12 -14.37 16.27
N GLN A 20 -6.25 -15.56 16.85
CA GLN A 20 -7.53 -16.11 17.32
C GLN A 20 -8.20 -15.21 18.38
N GLY A 21 -7.43 -14.58 19.26
CA GLY A 21 -7.92 -13.59 20.20
C GLY A 21 -8.53 -12.38 19.51
N LEU A 22 -7.84 -11.83 18.50
CA LEU A 22 -8.34 -10.70 17.69
C LEU A 22 -9.63 -11.06 16.93
N ILE A 23 -9.71 -12.28 16.38
CA ILE A 23 -10.92 -12.78 15.71
C ILE A 23 -12.09 -12.83 16.69
N LYS A 24 -11.90 -13.41 17.88
CA LYS A 24 -12.95 -13.52 18.91
C LYS A 24 -13.48 -12.16 19.35
N LYS A 25 -12.60 -11.17 19.47
CA LYS A 25 -12.94 -9.78 19.81
C LYS A 25 -13.47 -8.98 18.62
N LYS A 26 -13.45 -9.54 17.40
CA LYS A 26 -13.77 -8.86 16.13
C LYS A 26 -12.92 -7.60 15.90
N GLU A 27 -11.67 -7.63 16.35
CA GLU A 27 -10.75 -6.49 16.23
C GLU A 27 -9.99 -6.48 14.89
N ILE A 28 -9.87 -7.65 14.24
CA ILE A 28 -9.22 -7.84 12.94
C ILE A 28 -10.28 -8.21 11.88
N PRO A 29 -10.23 -7.67 10.65
CA PRO A 29 -11.23 -7.98 9.62
C PRO A 29 -11.09 -9.41 9.12
N PHE A 30 -12.19 -10.17 9.05
CA PHE A 30 -12.22 -11.53 8.51
C PHE A 30 -13.55 -11.80 7.81
N GLN A 31 -13.60 -12.86 6.98
CA GLN A 31 -14.80 -13.31 6.29
C GLN A 31 -14.99 -14.82 6.43
N MET A 32 -16.25 -15.26 6.44
CA MET A 32 -16.62 -16.67 6.38
C MET A 32 -17.06 -17.00 4.94
N ILE A 33 -16.33 -17.86 4.25
CA ILE A 33 -16.61 -18.26 2.87
C ILE A 33 -16.61 -19.78 2.81
N ASN A 34 -17.74 -20.39 2.44
CA ASN A 34 -17.91 -21.84 2.43
C ASN A 34 -17.44 -22.49 3.75
N ASP A 35 -17.90 -21.94 4.88
CA ASP A 35 -17.54 -22.34 6.25
C ASP A 35 -16.04 -22.22 6.62
N LYS A 36 -15.23 -21.58 5.77
CA LYS A 36 -13.82 -21.28 6.06
C LYS A 36 -13.66 -19.84 6.50
N LEU A 37 -12.90 -19.65 7.57
CA LEU A 37 -12.45 -18.33 8.00
C LEU A 37 -11.25 -17.90 7.14
N LEU A 38 -11.45 -16.86 6.34
CA LEU A 38 -10.45 -16.32 5.43
C LEU A 38 -10.27 -14.81 5.63
N PHE A 39 -9.11 -14.33 5.23
CA PHE A 39 -8.76 -12.92 5.29
C PHE A 39 -8.44 -12.38 3.90
N ASN A 40 -8.89 -11.16 3.64
CA ASN A 40 -8.51 -10.39 2.46
C ASN A 40 -7.16 -9.70 2.74
N LYS A 41 -6.19 -9.86 1.82
CA LYS A 41 -4.83 -9.33 1.97
C LYS A 41 -4.82 -7.82 2.19
N GLN A 42 -5.53 -7.08 1.33
CA GLN A 42 -5.58 -5.63 1.35
C GLN A 42 -6.20 -5.12 2.66
N GLN A 43 -7.33 -5.69 3.09
CA GLN A 43 -7.97 -5.30 4.36
C GLN A 43 -7.07 -5.52 5.57
N ILE A 44 -6.24 -6.57 5.55
CA ILE A 44 -5.30 -6.84 6.63
C ILE A 44 -4.12 -5.88 6.62
N ILE A 45 -3.57 -5.56 5.44
CA ILE A 45 -2.52 -4.55 5.31
C ILE A 45 -3.03 -3.21 5.83
N GLU A 46 -4.21 -2.77 5.38
CA GLU A 46 -4.82 -1.51 5.84
C GLU A 46 -5.04 -1.50 7.35
N TRP A 47 -5.57 -2.60 7.89
CA TRP A 47 -5.75 -2.77 9.34
C TRP A 47 -4.43 -2.65 10.10
N ALA A 48 -3.38 -3.33 9.64
CA ALA A 48 -2.08 -3.34 10.29
C ALA A 48 -1.42 -1.95 10.23
N LEU A 49 -1.43 -1.29 9.07
CA LEU A 49 -0.91 0.07 8.89
C LEU A 49 -1.65 1.06 9.80
N SER A 50 -2.99 0.98 9.90
CA SER A 50 -3.78 1.87 10.76
C SER A 50 -3.45 1.77 12.26
N ARG A 51 -2.81 0.67 12.67
CA ARG A 51 -2.44 0.38 14.05
C ARG A 51 -0.93 0.42 14.29
N ASN A 52 -0.14 0.80 13.29
CA ASN A 52 1.33 0.71 13.31
C ASN A 52 1.83 -0.71 13.65
N THR A 53 1.08 -1.73 13.23
CA THR A 53 1.46 -3.12 13.40
C THR A 53 2.51 -3.50 12.34
N PRO A 54 3.68 -4.04 12.72
CA PRO A 54 4.68 -4.52 11.78
C PRO A 54 4.12 -5.60 10.84
N ILE A 55 4.56 -5.60 9.58
CA ILE A 55 4.09 -6.54 8.56
C ILE A 55 5.28 -7.23 7.90
N ASN A 56 5.24 -8.56 7.84
CA ASN A 56 6.17 -9.39 7.08
C ASN A 56 5.68 -9.56 5.64
N ILE A 57 5.91 -8.58 4.78
CA ILE A 57 5.55 -8.71 3.38
C ILE A 57 6.58 -9.59 2.65
N SER A 58 7.87 -9.29 2.78
CA SER A 58 8.94 -9.84 1.94
C SER A 58 9.15 -11.36 2.04
N ASP A 59 8.89 -11.98 3.19
CA ASP A 59 9.08 -13.43 3.38
C ASP A 59 7.78 -14.24 3.25
N HIS A 60 6.65 -13.57 2.97
CA HIS A 60 5.35 -14.22 2.98
C HIS A 60 4.97 -14.76 1.60
N LYS A 61 5.00 -16.08 1.42
CA LYS A 61 4.76 -16.76 0.12
C LYS A 61 3.50 -16.33 -0.63
N LYS A 62 2.40 -16.00 0.08
CA LYS A 62 1.15 -15.53 -0.56
C LYS A 62 1.12 -14.02 -0.83
N MET A 63 2.15 -13.27 -0.46
CA MET A 63 2.29 -11.83 -0.68
C MET A 63 3.29 -11.53 -1.81
N SER A 64 3.60 -12.52 -2.66
CA SER A 64 4.59 -12.39 -3.74
C SER A 64 4.33 -11.22 -4.69
N GLU A 65 3.08 -10.82 -4.88
CA GLU A 65 2.69 -9.63 -5.66
C GLU A 65 3.18 -8.31 -5.05
N TYR A 66 3.49 -8.31 -3.76
CA TYR A 66 4.08 -7.18 -3.03
C TYR A 66 5.59 -7.37 -2.79
N HIS A 67 6.19 -8.46 -3.28
CA HIS A 67 7.63 -8.65 -3.21
C HIS A 67 8.30 -7.83 -4.30
N ILE A 68 9.07 -6.82 -3.90
CA ILE A 68 9.97 -6.10 -4.81
C ILE A 68 11.39 -6.50 -4.43
N GLU A 69 12.02 -7.36 -5.23
CA GLU A 69 13.41 -7.79 -5.00
C GLU A 69 14.40 -6.62 -5.18
N SER A 70 14.06 -5.68 -6.07
CA SER A 70 14.88 -4.50 -6.36
C SER A 70 14.02 -3.38 -6.96
N LEU A 71 14.37 -2.13 -6.64
CA LEU A 71 13.78 -0.95 -7.27
C LEU A 71 13.97 -0.95 -8.79
N ASN A 72 14.99 -1.63 -9.31
CA ASN A 72 15.22 -1.76 -10.75
C ASN A 72 14.11 -2.55 -11.46
N ALA A 73 13.26 -3.27 -10.73
CA ALA A 73 12.09 -3.94 -11.30
C ALA A 73 10.94 -2.97 -11.63
N VAL A 74 10.94 -1.77 -11.04
CA VAL A 74 9.86 -0.78 -11.14
C VAL A 74 10.32 0.59 -11.62
N LEU A 75 11.61 0.90 -11.49
CA LEU A 75 12.21 2.16 -11.93
C LEU A 75 13.28 1.90 -13.00
N ASP A 76 13.19 2.62 -14.11
CA ASP A 76 14.22 2.66 -15.14
C ASP A 76 14.67 4.10 -15.41
N HIS A 77 15.55 4.30 -16.39
CA HIS A 77 16.06 5.63 -16.76
C HIS A 77 14.97 6.65 -17.14
N LYS A 78 13.78 6.21 -17.56
CA LYS A 78 12.64 7.07 -17.90
C LYS A 78 11.78 7.44 -16.69
N SER A 79 12.02 6.79 -15.55
CA SER A 79 11.35 7.11 -14.29
C SER A 79 11.91 8.36 -13.61
N PHE A 80 13.04 8.90 -14.09
CA PHE A 80 13.72 10.06 -13.50
C PHE A 80 13.53 11.31 -14.35
N TYR A 81 12.94 12.34 -13.76
CA TYR A 81 12.72 13.65 -14.37
C TYR A 81 13.54 14.68 -13.60
N TYR A 82 14.23 15.57 -14.33
CA TYR A 82 15.10 16.59 -13.76
C TYR A 82 14.62 17.97 -14.18
N GLU A 83 15.04 18.99 -13.44
CA GLU A 83 14.74 20.40 -13.74
C GLU A 83 13.23 20.67 -13.86
N CYS A 84 12.42 19.93 -13.09
CA CYS A 84 10.98 20.09 -13.05
C CYS A 84 10.61 21.39 -12.33
N ASP A 85 10.02 22.33 -13.06
CA ASP A 85 9.50 23.58 -12.51
C ASP A 85 8.04 23.39 -12.08
N PHE A 86 7.83 22.82 -10.89
CA PHE A 86 6.51 22.59 -10.33
C PHE A 86 6.12 23.68 -9.34
N SER A 87 4.84 24.06 -9.36
CA SER A 87 4.28 24.96 -8.36
C SER A 87 3.71 24.16 -7.20
N GLU A 88 3.82 24.68 -5.98
CA GLU A 88 3.31 24.04 -4.76
C GLU A 88 1.83 23.65 -4.87
N HIS A 89 1.03 24.44 -5.60
CA HIS A 89 -0.43 24.26 -5.66
C HIS A 89 -0.87 23.22 -6.69
N SER A 90 -0.01 22.83 -7.65
CA SER A 90 -0.36 21.87 -8.69
C SER A 90 0.74 20.87 -9.03
N TYR A 91 1.71 20.68 -8.11
CA TYR A 91 2.83 19.77 -8.34
C TYR A 91 2.38 18.34 -8.60
N ILE A 92 1.28 17.88 -7.99
CA ILE A 92 0.74 16.52 -8.18
C ILE A 92 0.27 16.34 -9.63
N GLU A 93 -0.51 17.28 -10.15
CA GLU A 93 -0.97 17.25 -11.53
C GLU A 93 0.19 17.34 -12.52
N GLN A 94 1.12 18.26 -12.27
CA GLN A 94 2.28 18.45 -13.12
C GLN A 94 3.16 17.20 -13.14
N MET A 95 3.45 16.62 -11.97
CA MET A 95 4.20 15.37 -11.84
C MET A 95 3.52 14.22 -12.58
N VAL A 96 2.22 13.97 -12.33
CA VAL A 96 1.49 12.87 -13.00
C VAL A 96 1.39 13.07 -14.51
N SER A 97 1.34 14.33 -14.98
CA SER A 97 1.32 14.64 -16.41
C SER A 97 2.58 14.17 -17.13
N LEU A 98 3.75 14.20 -16.46
CA LEU A 98 5.02 13.76 -17.02
C LEU A 98 5.15 12.24 -17.13
N LEU A 99 4.48 11.47 -16.25
CA LEU A 99 4.65 10.02 -16.20
C LEU A 99 4.27 9.33 -17.52
N ASP A 100 5.18 8.52 -18.06
CA ASP A 100 4.92 7.64 -19.21
C ASP A 100 4.15 6.40 -18.73
N LEU A 101 2.82 6.48 -18.73
CA LEU A 101 1.91 5.42 -18.31
C LEU A 101 1.24 4.78 -19.54
N GLU A 102 0.79 3.54 -19.40
CA GLU A 102 0.03 2.86 -20.44
C GLU A 102 -1.23 3.65 -20.83
N LYS A 103 -1.63 3.59 -22.11
CA LYS A 103 -2.71 4.45 -22.66
C LYS A 103 -4.07 4.23 -22.02
N ASN A 104 -4.30 3.08 -21.42
CA ASN A 104 -5.51 2.68 -20.71
C ASN A 104 -5.55 3.21 -19.26
N VAL A 105 -4.47 3.82 -18.76
CA VAL A 105 -4.40 4.36 -17.41
C VAL A 105 -4.95 5.78 -17.39
N ASP A 106 -5.98 6.01 -16.56
CA ASP A 106 -6.55 7.33 -16.35
C ASP A 106 -5.71 8.13 -15.34
N LYS A 107 -4.90 9.06 -15.86
CA LYS A 107 -4.10 9.98 -15.05
C LYS A 107 -4.93 10.85 -14.11
N GLY A 108 -6.17 11.18 -14.47
CA GLY A 108 -7.07 11.98 -13.63
C GLY A 108 -7.43 11.26 -12.34
N ILE A 109 -7.66 9.94 -12.41
CA ILE A 109 -7.91 9.10 -11.22
C ILE A 109 -6.67 9.10 -10.32
N ILE A 110 -5.46 8.95 -10.88
CA ILE A 110 -4.21 8.96 -10.09
C ILE A 110 -4.05 10.30 -9.37
N VAL A 111 -4.21 11.42 -10.08
CA VAL A 111 -4.16 12.77 -9.49
C VAL A 111 -5.13 12.88 -8.32
N GLN A 112 -6.37 12.43 -8.50
CA GLN A 112 -7.39 12.54 -7.46
C GLN A 112 -7.06 11.68 -6.24
N LEU A 113 -6.54 10.47 -6.43
CA LEU A 113 -6.11 9.60 -5.33
C LEU A 113 -4.94 10.20 -4.54
N LEU A 114 -3.95 10.77 -5.24
CA LEU A 114 -2.80 11.42 -4.60
C LEU A 114 -3.20 12.68 -3.83
N LYS A 115 -4.04 13.54 -4.42
CA LYS A 115 -4.56 14.75 -3.75
C LYS A 115 -5.36 14.42 -2.50
N ASN A 116 -6.28 13.46 -2.59
CA ASN A 116 -7.06 13.01 -1.44
C ASN A 116 -6.18 12.56 -0.27
N ARG A 117 -4.99 11.98 -0.55
CA ARG A 117 -4.03 11.62 0.49
C ARG A 117 -3.30 12.84 1.04
N GLU A 118 -2.80 13.72 0.18
CA GLU A 118 -2.05 14.92 0.60
C GLU A 118 -2.89 15.86 1.47
N GLU A 119 -4.19 16.02 1.16
CA GLU A 119 -5.13 16.87 1.92
C GLU A 119 -5.32 16.43 3.38
N LEU A 120 -5.16 15.14 3.68
CA LEU A 120 -5.29 14.62 5.05
C LEU A 120 -4.09 15.02 5.93
N MET A 121 -2.90 14.95 5.34
CA MET A 121 -1.63 15.28 5.97
C MET A 121 -0.55 15.24 4.91
N SER A 122 0.38 16.20 4.95
CA SER A 122 1.46 16.24 3.97
C SER A 122 2.25 14.93 3.89
N THR A 123 2.63 14.53 2.68
CA THR A 123 3.52 13.39 2.40
C THR A 123 5.00 13.78 2.39
N ALA A 124 5.33 15.02 2.78
CA ALA A 124 6.71 15.45 2.99
C ALA A 124 7.33 14.73 4.20
N ILE A 125 8.55 14.22 4.01
CA ILE A 125 9.34 13.57 5.08
C ILE A 125 10.51 14.44 5.55
N GLY A 126 10.63 15.67 5.02
CA GLY A 126 11.69 16.63 5.34
C GLY A 126 12.83 16.63 4.32
N ASN A 127 13.79 17.55 4.50
CA ASN A 127 14.99 17.70 3.66
C ASN A 127 14.71 17.86 2.15
N GLY A 128 13.57 18.45 1.80
CA GLY A 128 13.16 18.61 0.40
C GLY A 128 12.68 17.31 -0.27
N ILE A 129 12.32 16.29 0.52
CA ILE A 129 11.81 15.00 0.02
C ILE A 129 10.33 14.86 0.38
N SER A 130 9.52 14.45 -0.59
CA SER A 130 8.16 13.99 -0.42
C SER A 130 7.96 12.64 -1.09
N LEU A 131 6.99 11.88 -0.59
CA LEU A 131 6.59 10.59 -1.15
C LEU A 131 5.09 10.60 -1.43
N PRO A 132 4.60 11.30 -2.48
CA PRO A 132 3.17 11.29 -2.81
C PRO A 132 2.72 9.85 -3.13
N HIS A 133 1.74 9.35 -2.38
CA HIS A 133 1.18 8.00 -2.54
C HIS A 133 -0.32 8.01 -2.31
N PRO A 134 -1.10 7.08 -2.90
CA PRO A 134 -2.50 6.89 -2.53
C PRO A 134 -2.59 6.28 -1.13
N ARG A 135 -3.73 6.47 -0.45
CA ARG A 135 -3.99 5.86 0.87
C ARG A 135 -3.99 4.33 0.81
N ILE A 136 -4.43 3.78 -0.31
CA ILE A 136 -4.55 2.35 -0.56
C ILE A 136 -3.49 2.01 -1.61
N PRO A 137 -2.52 1.12 -1.30
CA PRO A 137 -1.53 0.62 -2.24
C PRO A 137 -2.14 -0.12 -3.43
#